data_AF-A0YLP2-F1
#
_entry.id   AF-A0YLP2-F1
#
_cell.length_a   1.000
_cell.length_b   1.000
_cell.length_c   1.000
_cell.angle_alpha   90.00
_cell.angle_beta   90.00
_cell.angle_gamma   90.00
#
_symmetry.space_group_name_H-M   'P 1'
#
loop_
_entity.id
_entity.type
_entity.pdbx_description
1 polymer ?
#
loop_
_entity_poly.entity_id
_entity_poly.type
_entity_poly.pdbx_seq_one_letter_code
_entity_poly.pdbx_strand_id
1 'polypeptide(L)'
;MKLNYRGIDYEYNPPEIATSTGAVAGKYRGQDWRFCNLKKPPVLQPSHNLTYRGVKYGNHDVSTESPTETSLTIAEKSRILMLKHERSEMKREQSMLNRLADEVGLNLNNQATYSPV
;
A
#
# COMPACT_ATOMS: atom_id res chain seq x y z
N MET A 1 -0.67 -21.62 -24.68
CA MET A 1 -2.02 -21.19 -24.28
C MET A 1 -2.11 -19.68 -24.54
N LYS A 2 -2.97 -19.23 -25.46
CA LYS A 2 -3.17 -17.80 -25.74
C LYS A 2 -4.13 -17.22 -24.70
N LEU A 3 -3.87 -15.99 -24.22
CA LEU A 3 -4.75 -15.32 -23.27
C LEU A 3 -5.95 -14.73 -24.05
N ASN A 4 -7.17 -14.99 -23.59
CA ASN A 4 -8.38 -14.42 -24.19
C ASN A 4 -9.01 -13.42 -23.20
N TYR A 5 -9.30 -12.21 -23.67
CA TYR A 5 -10.09 -11.24 -22.92
C TYR A 5 -11.18 -10.67 -23.82
N ARG A 6 -12.43 -10.73 -23.35
CA ARG A 6 -13.65 -10.32 -24.10
C ARG A 6 -13.75 -10.90 -25.51
N GLY A 7 -13.33 -12.16 -25.70
CA GLY A 7 -13.44 -12.86 -26.99
C GLY A 7 -12.33 -12.51 -27.98
N ILE A 8 -11.37 -11.65 -27.61
CA ILE A 8 -10.18 -11.35 -28.42
C ILE A 8 -9.01 -12.16 -27.87
N ASP A 9 -8.31 -12.87 -28.74
CA ASP A 9 -7.08 -13.56 -28.40
C ASP A 9 -5.91 -12.58 -28.42
N TYR A 10 -5.16 -12.55 -27.32
CA TYR A 10 -4.00 -11.70 -27.15
C TYR A 10 -2.72 -12.49 -27.42
N GLU A 11 -1.84 -11.87 -28.19
CA GLU A 11 -0.45 -12.27 -28.26
C GLU A 11 0.30 -11.59 -27.11
N TYR A 12 0.63 -12.37 -26.08
CA TYR A 12 1.33 -11.89 -24.90
C TYR A 12 2.80 -11.65 -25.23
N ASN A 13 3.18 -10.40 -25.48
CA ASN A 13 4.56 -9.95 -25.65
C ASN A 13 4.97 -9.06 -24.46
N PRO A 14 5.34 -9.65 -23.31
CA PRO A 14 5.76 -8.86 -22.16
C PRO A 14 7.09 -8.15 -22.48
N PRO A 15 7.27 -6.92 -21.98
CA PRO A 15 8.54 -6.22 -22.14
C PRO A 15 9.66 -6.97 -21.42
N GLU A 16 10.74 -7.27 -22.15
CA GLU A 16 11.91 -7.92 -21.56
C GLU A 16 12.70 -6.93 -20.70
N ILE A 17 12.73 -7.17 -19.39
CA ILE A 17 13.49 -6.36 -18.45
C ILE A 17 14.88 -6.98 -18.28
N ALA A 18 15.86 -6.41 -18.99
CA ALA A 18 17.24 -6.87 -18.91
C ALA A 18 17.81 -6.62 -17.50
N THR A 19 18.06 -7.71 -16.78
CA THR A 19 18.54 -7.70 -15.39
C THR A 19 19.95 -8.29 -15.32
N SER A 20 20.81 -7.78 -14.43
CA SER A 20 22.09 -8.37 -14.07
C SER A 20 22.04 -8.93 -12.64
N THR A 21 22.66 -10.08 -12.44
CA THR A 21 22.83 -10.65 -11.10
C THR A 21 23.97 -9.93 -10.39
N GLY A 22 23.73 -9.48 -9.16
CA GLY A 22 24.78 -8.90 -8.32
C GLY A 22 25.91 -9.90 -8.03
N ALA A 23 27.10 -9.39 -7.76
CA ALA A 23 28.28 -10.21 -7.46
C ALA A 23 28.12 -11.08 -6.20
N VAL A 24 27.26 -10.64 -5.27
CA VAL A 24 26.95 -11.35 -4.03
C VAL A 24 25.58 -11.99 -4.15
N ALA A 25 25.53 -13.31 -3.93
CA ALA A 25 24.34 -14.13 -3.91
C ALA A 25 24.51 -15.24 -2.87
N GLY A 26 23.43 -15.68 -2.24
CA GLY A 26 23.47 -16.82 -1.34
C GLY A 26 22.08 -17.32 -0.93
N LYS A 27 22.06 -18.21 0.06
CA LYS A 27 20.83 -18.76 0.65
C LYS A 27 20.75 -18.34 2.12
N TYR A 28 19.62 -17.80 2.55
CA TYR A 28 19.33 -17.53 3.96
C TYR A 28 18.06 -18.29 4.36
N ARG A 29 18.17 -19.19 5.35
CA ARG A 29 17.07 -20.07 5.81
C ARG A 29 16.35 -20.80 4.67
N GLY A 30 17.12 -21.27 3.67
CA GLY A 30 16.59 -21.95 2.49
C GLY A 30 16.10 -21.03 1.37
N GLN A 31 15.91 -19.73 1.64
CA GLN A 31 15.49 -18.75 0.64
C GLN A 31 16.71 -18.15 -0.09
N ASP A 32 16.63 -18.03 -1.42
CA ASP A 32 17.63 -17.28 -2.19
C ASP A 32 17.58 -15.79 -1.84
N TRP A 33 18.73 -15.23 -1.46
CA TRP A 33 18.93 -13.78 -1.42
C TRP A 33 19.90 -13.41 -2.55
N ARG A 34 19.41 -12.64 -3.52
CA ARG A 34 20.16 -12.18 -4.69
C ARG A 34 19.71 -10.77 -5.01
N PHE A 35 20.65 -9.90 -5.38
CA PHE A 35 20.32 -8.60 -5.93
C PHE A 35 20.17 -8.73 -7.46
N CYS A 36 19.01 -8.34 -7.96
CA CYS A 36 18.68 -8.30 -9.38
C CYS A 36 18.65 -6.84 -9.81
N ASN A 37 19.79 -6.32 -10.26
CA ASN A 37 19.90 -4.93 -10.69
C ASN A 37 19.46 -4.80 -12.15
N LEU A 38 18.79 -3.70 -12.49
CA LEU A 38 18.47 -3.40 -13.88
C LEU A 38 19.76 -3.11 -14.66
N LYS A 39 19.93 -3.69 -15.85
CA LYS A 39 21.09 -3.37 -16.71
C LYS A 39 21.07 -1.91 -17.15
N LYS A 40 19.86 -1.39 -17.40
CA LYS A 40 19.64 0.03 -17.68
C LYS A 40 19.18 0.70 -16.39
N PRO A 41 19.94 1.67 -15.82
CA PRO A 41 19.46 2.38 -14.65
C PRO A 41 18.15 3.10 -14.99
N PRO A 42 17.17 3.10 -14.07
CA PRO A 42 15.94 3.83 -14.28
C PRO A 42 16.24 5.33 -14.40
N VAL A 43 15.62 5.99 -15.36
CA VAL A 43 15.70 7.45 -15.48
C VAL A 43 14.82 8.03 -14.39
N LEU A 44 15.45 8.52 -13.33
CA LEU A 44 14.73 9.20 -12.24
C LEU A 44 14.20 10.53 -12.77
N GLN A 45 12.91 10.79 -12.52
CA GLN A 45 12.32 12.08 -12.85
C GLN A 45 12.78 13.14 -11.83
N PRO A 46 13.03 14.39 -12.25
CA PRO A 46 13.32 15.48 -11.33
C PRO A 46 12.18 15.69 -10.33
N SER A 47 12.52 15.97 -9.07
CA SER A 47 11.52 16.27 -8.02
C SER A 47 10.82 17.62 -8.23
N HIS A 48 11.42 18.52 -9.01
CA HIS A 48 10.89 19.85 -9.28
C HIS A 48 10.22 19.90 -10.64
N ASN A 49 9.09 20.61 -10.70
CA ASN A 49 8.42 20.92 -11.96
C ASN A 49 9.32 21.81 -12.82
N LEU A 50 9.55 21.40 -14.06
CA LEU A 50 10.32 22.18 -15.01
C LEU A 50 9.45 23.32 -15.57
N THR A 51 10.05 24.42 -16.01
CA THR A 51 9.31 25.57 -16.58
C THR A 51 9.83 25.88 -17.97
N TYR A 52 8.92 25.96 -18.95
CA TYR A 52 9.23 26.37 -20.31
C TYR A 52 8.37 27.57 -20.67
N ARG A 53 9.00 28.71 -20.96
CA ARG A 53 8.32 29.98 -21.29
C ARG A 53 7.25 30.39 -20.26
N GLY A 54 7.52 30.15 -18.98
CA GLY A 54 6.60 30.47 -17.88
C GLY A 54 5.52 29.41 -17.59
N VAL A 55 5.40 28.38 -18.43
CA VAL A 55 4.46 27.27 -18.21
C VAL A 55 5.19 26.13 -17.51
N LYS A 56 4.63 25.65 -16.41
CA LYS A 56 5.16 24.47 -15.70
C LYS A 56 4.83 23.22 -16.50
N TYR A 57 5.84 22.40 -16.76
CA TYR A 57 5.70 21.09 -17.38
C TYR A 57 6.37 20.03 -16.47
N GLY A 58 5.75 18.88 -16.36
CA GLY A 58 6.24 17.75 -15.60
C GLY A 58 5.82 16.45 -16.28
N ASN A 59 6.66 15.42 -16.15
CA ASN A 59 6.40 14.08 -16.69
C ASN A 59 5.73 13.16 -15.66
N HIS A 60 5.26 13.72 -14.54
CA HIS A 60 4.44 12.98 -13.59
C HIS A 60 3.04 12.85 -14.20
N ASP A 61 2.49 11.65 -14.22
CA ASP A 61 1.06 11.48 -14.45
C ASP A 61 0.35 12.37 -13.42
N VAL A 62 -0.56 13.22 -13.90
CA VAL A 62 -1.39 14.07 -13.07
C VAL A 62 -2.27 13.12 -12.26
N SER A 63 -1.74 12.64 -11.14
CA SER A 63 -2.53 12.05 -10.08
C SER A 63 -3.55 13.12 -9.75
N THR A 64 -4.81 12.84 -10.09
CA THR A 64 -5.96 13.66 -9.76
C THR A 64 -5.77 14.19 -8.36
N GLU A 65 -5.79 15.52 -8.23
CA GLU A 65 -5.55 16.26 -7.00
C GLU A 65 -6.14 15.51 -5.79
N SER A 66 -5.29 14.83 -5.02
CA SER A 66 -5.66 14.46 -3.67
C SER A 66 -5.89 15.77 -2.93
N PRO A 67 -6.99 15.93 -2.20
CA PRO A 67 -7.39 17.21 -1.64
C PRO A 67 -6.24 17.78 -0.83
N THR A 68 -5.93 19.05 -1.10
CA THR A 68 -4.86 19.85 -0.51
C THR A 68 -4.65 19.47 0.96
N GLU A 69 -3.57 18.75 1.26
CA GLU A 69 -3.19 18.46 2.62
C GLU A 69 -2.81 19.79 3.29
N THR A 70 -3.76 20.42 3.98
CA THR A 70 -3.47 21.50 4.91
C THR A 70 -2.45 20.97 5.89
N SER A 71 -1.26 21.57 5.90
CA SER A 71 -0.17 21.17 6.79
C SER A 71 -0.63 21.38 8.24
N LEU A 72 -1.08 20.30 8.88
CA LEU A 72 -1.56 20.34 10.26
C LEU A 72 -0.45 20.83 11.18
N THR A 73 -0.81 21.67 12.13
CA THR A 73 0.10 22.14 13.17
C THR A 73 0.61 20.96 13.99
N ILE A 74 1.79 21.09 14.59
CA ILE A 74 2.40 20.01 15.40
C ILE A 74 1.46 19.58 16.54
N ALA A 75 0.73 20.52 17.13
CA ALA A 75 -0.26 20.26 18.18
C ALA A 75 -1.46 19.42 17.68
N GLU A 76 -1.93 19.64 16.46
CA GLU A 76 -3.00 18.82 15.88
C GLU A 76 -2.52 17.40 15.58
N LYS A 77 -1.27 17.27 15.09
CA LYS A 77 -0.65 15.96 14.85
C LYS A 77 -0.52 15.15 16.13
N SER A 78 -0.06 15.73 17.22
CA SER A 78 0.06 15.02 18.50
C SER A 78 -1.30 14.60 19.04
N ARG A 79 -2.33 15.45 18.92
CA ARG A 79 -3.72 15.12 19.29
C ARG A 79 -4.25 13.92 18.51
N ILE A 80 -4.02 13.88 17.19
CA ILE A 80 -4.45 12.77 16.33
C ILE A 80 -3.75 11.46 16.74
N LEU A 81 -2.45 11.52 17.07
CA LEU A 81 -1.72 10.32 17.49
C LEU A 81 -2.25 9.76 18.81
N MET A 82 -2.58 10.62 19.78
CA MET A 82 -3.19 10.20 21.05
C MET A 82 -4.54 9.52 20.81
N LEU A 83 -5.41 10.12 20.01
CA LEU A 83 -6.71 9.52 19.66
C LEU A 83 -6.58 8.19 18.92
N LYS A 84 -5.57 8.05 18.05
CA LYS A 84 -5.30 6.78 17.37
C LYS A 84 -4.84 5.70 18.35
N HIS A 85 -4.00 6.06 19.31
CA HIS A 85 -3.53 5.14 20.33
C HIS A 85 -4.68 4.65 21.22
N GLU A 86 -5.50 5.55 21.74
CA GLU A 86 -6.68 5.18 22.55
C GLU A 86 -7.63 4.26 21.79
N ARG A 87 -7.93 4.59 20.52
CA ARG A 87 -8.74 3.72 19.65
C ARG A 87 -8.12 2.33 19.46
N SER A 88 -6.80 2.24 19.41
CA SER A 88 -6.11 0.95 19.25
C SER A 88 -6.20 0.09 20.50
N GLU A 89 -6.06 0.69 21.69
CA GLU A 89 -6.23 0.00 22.97
C GLU A 89 -7.68 -0.47 23.14
N MET A 90 -8.66 0.41 22.91
CA MET A 90 -10.09 0.06 22.98
C MET A 90 -10.46 -1.08 22.03
N LYS A 91 -9.93 -1.07 20.81
CA LYS A 91 -10.15 -2.17 19.84
C LYS A 91 -9.52 -3.47 20.32
N ARG A 92 -8.34 -3.42 20.95
CA ARG A 92 -7.68 -4.60 21.51
C ARG A 92 -8.52 -5.19 22.64
N GLU A 93 -8.98 -4.35 23.57
CA GLU A 93 -9.84 -4.74 24.68
C GLU A 93 -11.16 -5.34 24.19
N GLN A 94 -11.83 -4.67 23.25
CA GLN A 94 -13.05 -5.19 22.64
C GLN A 94 -12.82 -6.55 21.97
N SER A 95 -11.70 -6.72 21.25
CA SER A 95 -11.36 -8.01 20.64
C SER A 95 -11.12 -9.11 21.68
N MET A 96 -10.49 -8.80 22.82
CA MET A 96 -10.31 -9.76 23.92
C MET A 96 -11.64 -10.17 24.54
N LEU A 97 -12.53 -9.20 24.79
CA LEU A 97 -13.86 -9.45 25.32
C LEU A 97 -14.71 -10.28 24.36
N ASN A 98 -14.63 -10.02 23.06
CA ASN A 98 -15.34 -10.81 22.05
C ASN A 98 -14.87 -12.27 22.04
N ARG A 99 -13.57 -12.53 22.16
CA ARG A 99 -13.05 -13.92 22.25
C ARG A 99 -13.59 -14.64 23.48
N LEU A 100 -13.60 -13.98 24.63
CA LEU A 100 -14.16 -14.54 25.86
C LEU A 100 -15.66 -14.80 25.72
N ALA A 101 -16.40 -13.87 25.12
CA ALA A 101 -17.83 -14.04 24.87
C ALA A 101 -18.09 -15.26 23.98
N ASP A 102 -17.29 -15.46 22.92
CA ASP A 102 -17.38 -16.64 22.05
C ASP A 102 -17.06 -17.95 22.83
N GLU A 103 -16.09 -17.94 23.76
CA GLU A 103 -15.81 -19.09 24.65
C GLU A 103 -16.98 -19.45 25.56
N VAL A 104 -17.76 -18.46 26.01
CA VAL A 104 -18.97 -18.65 26.84
C VAL A 104 -20.22 -18.92 25.96
N GLY A 105 -20.08 -18.94 24.63
CA GLY A 105 -21.17 -19.15 23.68
C GLY A 105 -22.03 -17.92 23.39
N LEU A 106 -21.62 -16.75 23.88
CA LEU A 106 -22.25 -15.45 23.60
C LEU A 106 -21.64 -14.87 22.32
N ASN A 107 -22.17 -15.29 21.16
CA ASN A 107 -21.73 -14.77 19.86
C ASN A 107 -22.22 -13.32 19.65
N LEU A 108 -21.47 -12.34 20.15
CA LEU A 108 -21.78 -10.91 20.04
C LEU A 108 -21.61 -10.35 18.60
N ASN A 109 -20.93 -11.10 17.73
CA ASN A 109 -20.74 -10.75 16.32
C ASN A 109 -21.87 -11.25 15.40
N ASN A 110 -22.83 -12.01 15.93
CA ASN A 110 -23.99 -12.46 15.16
C ASN A 110 -25.07 -11.37 15.15
N GLN A 111 -25.41 -10.84 13.97
CA GLN A 111 -26.41 -9.76 13.85
C GLN A 111 -27.82 -10.18 14.31
N ALA A 112 -28.08 -11.49 14.49
CA ALA A 112 -29.36 -11.99 14.99
C ALA A 112 -29.55 -11.78 16.51
N THR A 113 -28.49 -11.56 17.30
CA THR A 113 -28.54 -11.35 18.75
C THR A 113 -28.59 -9.88 19.16
N TYR A 114 -28.39 -8.95 18.21
CA TYR A 114 -28.42 -7.50 18.47
C TYR A 114 -29.70 -6.87 17.90
N SER A 115 -30.76 -6.81 18.72
CA SER A 115 -31.93 -5.96 18.47
C SER A 115 -31.78 -4.70 19.32
N PRO A 116 -31.39 -3.54 18.74
CA PRO A 116 -31.42 -2.29 19.48
C PRO A 116 -32.89 -1.89 19.69
N VAL A 117 -33.31 -1.77 20.95
CA VAL A 117 -34.54 -1.08 21.37
C VAL A 117 -34.23 0.39 21.58
#